data_AF-A0A2K8ZAB9-F1
#
_entry.id   AF-A0A2K8ZAB9-F1
#
_cell.length_a   1.000
_cell.length_b   1.000
_cell.length_c   1.000
_cell.angle_alpha   90.00
_cell.angle_beta   90.00
_cell.angle_gamma   90.00
#
_symmetry.space_group_name_H-M   'P 1'
#
loop_
_entity.id
_entity.type
_entity.pdbx_description
1 polymer ?
#
loop_
_entity_poly.entity_id
_entity_poly.type
_entity_poly.pdbx_seq_one_letter_code
_entity_poly.pdbx_strand_id
1 'polypeptide(L)'
;MEAENPAPTSDTKIDSPSKTNGPVTWSIRGVERDTRSVIEKAAERAGKTMGQYVNEDIRSLVQGQLSQSQLPAAPVDLQNQMDHLTKMVEALTNRMPEQGKKSFWQLAS
;
A
#
# COMPACT_ATOMS: atom_id res chain seq x y z
N MET A 1 -4.05 -70.48 -20.20
CA MET A 1 -2.96 -69.52 -20.42
C MET A 1 -3.43 -68.22 -19.80
N GLU A 2 -2.82 -67.89 -18.67
CA GLU A 2 -3.19 -66.82 -17.75
C GLU A 2 -2.94 -65.42 -18.32
N ALA A 3 -3.58 -64.46 -17.69
CA ALA A 3 -3.84 -63.08 -18.10
C ALA A 3 -2.60 -62.18 -18.28
N GLU A 4 -2.74 -61.17 -19.13
CA GLU A 4 -2.02 -59.91 -18.94
C GLU A 4 -2.92 -58.73 -19.32
N ASN A 5 -3.43 -58.06 -18.30
CA ASN A 5 -4.05 -56.74 -18.38
C ASN A 5 -2.96 -55.73 -17.97
N PRO A 6 -2.49 -54.83 -18.84
CA PRO A 6 -1.52 -53.83 -18.42
C PRO A 6 -2.22 -52.76 -17.58
N ALA A 7 -1.81 -52.68 -16.31
CA ALA A 7 -2.25 -51.70 -15.33
C ALA A 7 -1.94 -50.24 -15.78
N PRO A 8 -2.79 -49.25 -15.41
CA PRO A 8 -2.48 -47.85 -15.66
C PRO A 8 -1.36 -47.37 -14.72
N THR A 9 -0.20 -47.03 -15.29
CA THR A 9 0.93 -46.44 -14.55
C THR A 9 0.54 -45.06 -14.03
N SER A 10 0.22 -44.99 -12.75
CA SER A 10 -0.07 -43.76 -12.02
C SER A 10 1.23 -43.16 -11.46
N ASP A 11 2.04 -42.54 -12.31
CA ASP A 11 3.15 -41.69 -11.85
C ASP A 11 2.67 -40.25 -11.72
N THR A 12 1.69 -40.02 -10.84
CA THR A 12 1.42 -38.67 -10.35
C THR A 12 2.44 -38.37 -9.25
N LYS A 13 3.57 -37.81 -9.65
CA LYS A 13 4.53 -37.20 -8.74
C LYS A 13 3.86 -36.01 -8.05
N ILE A 14 3.32 -36.25 -6.85
CA ILE A 14 2.84 -35.19 -5.96
C ILE A 14 4.09 -34.51 -5.39
N ASP A 15 4.60 -33.52 -6.12
CA ASP A 15 5.62 -32.60 -5.62
C ASP A 15 5.04 -31.89 -4.39
N SER A 16 5.47 -32.35 -3.22
CA SER A 16 5.18 -31.71 -1.94
C SER A 16 5.91 -30.35 -1.94
N PRO A 17 5.22 -29.21 -1.71
CA PRO A 17 5.88 -27.93 -1.72
C PRO A 17 6.82 -27.85 -0.51
N SER A 18 8.13 -27.97 -0.76
CA SER A 18 9.14 -27.60 0.21
C SER A 18 8.86 -26.15 0.61
N LYS A 19 8.69 -25.91 1.91
CA LYS A 19 8.35 -24.61 2.48
C LYS A 19 9.55 -23.68 2.36
N THR A 20 9.82 -23.22 1.15
CA THR A 20 10.78 -22.17 0.88
C THR A 20 10.08 -20.86 1.21
N ASN A 21 10.56 -20.13 2.21
CA ASN A 21 10.08 -18.78 2.58
C ASN A 21 10.43 -17.72 1.51
N GLY A 22 10.59 -18.14 0.24
CA GLY A 22 10.87 -17.27 -0.89
C GLY A 22 9.59 -16.66 -1.46
N PRO A 23 9.72 -15.63 -2.31
CA PRO A 23 8.59 -15.05 -3.02
C PRO A 23 7.83 -16.14 -3.80
N VAL A 24 6.52 -16.23 -3.56
CA VAL A 24 5.65 -17.16 -4.28
C VAL A 24 5.46 -16.67 -5.72
N THR A 25 5.61 -17.58 -6.69
CA THR A 25 5.32 -17.27 -8.08
C THR A 25 3.81 -17.16 -8.28
N TRP A 26 3.38 -16.09 -8.94
CA TRP A 26 1.98 -15.84 -9.28
C TRP A 26 1.88 -15.45 -10.75
N SER A 27 0.74 -15.77 -11.37
CA SER A 27 0.47 -15.43 -12.77
C SER A 27 -0.70 -14.46 -12.84
N ILE A 28 -0.50 -13.32 -13.51
CA ILE A 28 -1.54 -12.33 -13.73
C ILE A 28 -2.20 -12.61 -15.08
N ARG A 29 -3.51 -12.86 -15.08
CA ARG A 29 -4.29 -13.12 -16.31
C ARG A 29 -4.86 -11.82 -16.85
N GLY A 30 -5.09 -11.76 -18.17
CA GLY A 30 -5.74 -10.62 -18.84
C GLY A 30 -4.84 -9.40 -19.05
N VAL A 31 -3.54 -9.49 -18.80
CA VAL A 31 -2.59 -8.41 -19.11
C VAL A 31 -2.36 -8.38 -20.62
N GLU A 32 -2.66 -7.24 -21.25
CA GLU A 32 -2.39 -7.03 -22.67
C GLU A 32 -0.88 -7.05 -22.94
N ARG A 33 -0.49 -7.46 -24.16
CA ARG A 33 0.93 -7.53 -24.54
C ARG A 33 1.60 -6.16 -24.43
N ASP A 34 0.92 -5.11 -24.87
CA ASP A 34 1.45 -3.75 -24.83
C ASP A 34 1.62 -3.27 -23.39
N THR A 35 0.66 -3.55 -22.51
CA THR A 35 0.78 -3.25 -21.07
C THR A 35 2.00 -3.94 -20.48
N ARG A 36 2.19 -5.23 -20.77
CA ARG A 36 3.37 -5.98 -20.29
C ARG A 36 4.67 -5.33 -20.77
N SER A 37 4.77 -4.98 -22.06
CA SER A 37 5.97 -4.36 -22.62
C SER A 37 6.27 -2.98 -22.03
N VAL A 38 5.24 -2.20 -21.70
CA VAL A 38 5.42 -0.89 -21.03
C VAL A 38 5.96 -1.09 -19.62
N ILE A 39 5.39 -2.03 -18.84
CA ILE A 39 5.84 -2.31 -17.47
C ILE A 39 7.28 -2.85 -17.49
N GLU A 40 7.62 -3.71 -18.44
CA GLU A 40 8.98 -4.27 -18.58
C GLU A 40 10.01 -3.17 -18.86
N LYS A 41 9.72 -2.27 -19.81
CA LYS A 41 10.56 -1.09 -20.05
C LYS A 41 10.66 -0.18 -18.83
N ALA A 42 9.61 -0.04 -18.04
CA ALA A 42 9.64 0.77 -16.81
C ALA A 42 10.55 0.14 -15.75
N ALA A 43 10.48 -1.18 -15.57
CA ALA A 43 11.37 -1.93 -14.68
C ALA A 43 12.84 -1.81 -15.13
N GLU A 44 13.11 -2.01 -16.42
CA GLU A 44 14.45 -1.83 -17.01
C GLU A 44 15.01 -0.42 -16.79
N ARG A 45 14.19 0.62 -17.02
CA ARG A 45 14.58 2.02 -16.79
C ARG A 45 14.87 2.31 -15.32
N ALA A 46 14.19 1.64 -14.40
CA ALA A 46 14.44 1.74 -12.97
C ALA A 46 15.65 0.91 -12.52
N GLY A 47 16.27 0.11 -13.41
CA GLY A 47 17.35 -0.81 -13.06
C GLY A 47 16.89 -1.98 -12.17
N LYS A 48 15.61 -2.34 -12.22
CA LYS A 48 14.98 -3.35 -11.36
C LYS A 48 14.51 -4.55 -12.17
N THR A 49 14.51 -5.73 -11.56
CA THR A 49 13.77 -6.88 -12.10
C THR A 49 12.26 -6.60 -12.05
N MET A 50 11.48 -7.27 -12.91
CA MET A 50 10.02 -7.17 -12.90
C MET A 50 9.43 -7.45 -11.50
N GLY A 51 9.96 -8.45 -10.79
CA GLY A 51 9.52 -8.78 -9.44
C GLY A 51 9.80 -7.67 -8.43
N GLN A 52 10.97 -7.04 -8.49
CA GLN A 52 11.32 -5.89 -7.65
C GLN A 52 10.44 -4.68 -7.96
N TYR A 53 10.22 -4.38 -9.24
CA TYR A 53 9.36 -3.27 -9.67
C TYR A 53 7.91 -3.45 -9.18
N VAL A 54 7.38 -4.67 -9.24
CA VAL A 54 6.05 -4.99 -8.69
C VAL A 54 6.03 -4.84 -7.16
N ASN A 55 7.06 -5.31 -6.48
CA ASN A 55 7.13 -5.29 -5.02
C ASN A 55 7.32 -3.90 -4.41
N GLU A 56 8.00 -3.00 -5.11
CA GLU A 56 8.33 -1.67 -4.58
C GLU A 56 7.42 -0.61 -5.20
N ASP A 57 7.48 -0.42 -6.51
CA ASP A 57 6.85 0.71 -7.19
C ASP A 57 5.34 0.52 -7.31
N ILE A 58 4.89 -0.64 -7.81
CA ILE A 58 3.45 -0.93 -7.93
C ILE A 58 2.81 -1.03 -6.54
N ARG A 59 3.49 -1.66 -5.56
CA ARG A 59 3.01 -1.70 -4.18
C ARG A 59 2.83 -0.30 -3.60
N SER A 60 3.84 0.57 -3.73
CA SER A 60 3.80 1.94 -3.22
C SER A 60 2.67 2.74 -3.88
N LEU A 61 2.53 2.65 -5.20
CA LEU A 61 1.45 3.28 -5.95
C LEU A 61 0.07 2.87 -5.43
N VAL A 62 -0.17 1.56 -5.31
CA VAL A 62 -1.48 1.03 -4.88
C VAL A 62 -1.73 1.33 -3.40
N GLN A 63 -0.71 1.30 -2.54
CA GLN A 63 -0.83 1.72 -1.14
C GLN A 63 -1.24 3.19 -1.03
N GLY A 64 -0.67 4.06 -1.86
CA GLY A 64 -1.07 5.46 -1.96
C GLY A 64 -2.53 5.61 -2.37
N GLN A 65 -2.98 4.86 -3.38
CA GLN A 65 -4.38 4.86 -3.82
C GLN A 65 -5.36 4.36 -2.75
N LEU A 66 -5.00 3.28 -2.04
CA LEU A 66 -5.82 2.73 -0.96
C LEU A 66 -5.92 3.69 0.23
N SER A 67 -4.80 4.34 0.59
CA SER A 67 -4.76 5.33 1.67
C SER A 67 -5.52 6.61 1.31
N GLN A 68 -5.42 7.09 0.07
CA GLN A 68 -6.15 8.26 -0.42
C GLN A 68 -7.67 7.98 -0.49
N SER A 69 -8.07 6.76 -0.82
CA SER A 69 -9.48 6.37 -0.82
C SER A 69 -10.07 6.27 0.59
N GLN A 70 -9.24 6.10 1.61
CA GLN A 70 -9.59 6.22 3.01
C GLN A 70 -9.40 7.68 3.47
N LEU A 71 -10.17 8.60 2.89
CA LEU A 71 -10.34 9.91 3.51
C LEU A 71 -10.83 9.70 4.95
N PRO A 72 -10.28 10.42 5.95
CA PRO A 72 -10.73 10.30 7.33
C PRO A 72 -12.24 10.47 7.39
N ALA A 73 -12.87 9.57 8.15
CA ALA A 73 -14.31 9.38 8.17
C ALA A 73 -15.07 10.70 8.39
N ALA A 74 -15.86 11.10 7.38
CA ALA A 74 -16.88 12.15 7.42
C ALA A 74 -16.41 13.60 7.71
N PRO A 75 -17.10 14.62 7.15
CA PRO A 75 -16.88 16.05 7.44
C PRO A 75 -16.91 16.41 8.93
N VAL A 76 -17.57 15.60 9.75
CA VAL A 76 -17.69 15.78 11.21
C VAL A 76 -16.34 15.61 11.91
N ASP A 77 -15.47 14.74 11.42
CA ASP A 77 -14.16 14.51 12.04
C ASP A 77 -13.24 15.73 11.85
N LEU A 78 -13.30 16.38 10.68
CA LEU A 78 -12.61 17.65 10.45
C LEU A 78 -13.14 18.77 11.34
N GLN A 79 -14.46 18.89 11.53
CA GLN A 79 -15.04 19.89 12.43
C GLN A 79 -14.61 19.64 13.88
N ASN A 80 -14.63 18.39 14.33
CA ASN A 80 -14.16 18.02 15.67
C ASN A 80 -12.67 18.31 15.87
N GLN A 81 -11.85 18.12 14.83
CA GLN A 81 -10.43 18.48 14.86
C GLN A 81 -10.24 20.00 14.95
N MET A 82 -11.02 20.79 14.20
CA MET A 82 -10.99 22.26 14.29
C MET A 82 -11.45 22.77 15.66
N ASP A 83 -12.52 22.19 16.22
CA ASP A 83 -12.96 22.48 17.59
C ASP A 83 -11.89 22.13 18.63
N HIS A 84 -11.18 21.01 18.45
CA HIS A 84 -10.11 20.61 19.36
C HIS A 84 -8.91 21.57 19.28
N LEU A 85 -8.50 21.96 18.07
CA LEU A 85 -7.45 22.96 17.86
C LEU A 85 -7.84 24.32 18.48
N THR A 86 -9.09 24.74 18.29
CA THR A 86 -9.61 25.99 18.87
C THR A 86 -9.55 25.97 20.40
N LYS A 87 -10.00 24.89 21.03
CA LYS A 87 -9.92 24.73 22.50
C LYS A 87 -8.49 24.73 23.03
N MET A 88 -7.55 24.13 22.30
CA MET A 88 -6.14 24.17 22.70
C MET A 88 -5.58 25.59 22.63
N VAL A 89 -5.90 26.35 21.58
CA VAL A 89 -5.48 27.76 21.44
C VAL A 89 -6.12 28.65 22.52
N GLU A 90 -7.39 28.44 22.84
CA GLU A 90 -8.05 29.15 23.94
C GLU A 90 -7.43 28.83 25.30
N ALA A 91 -7.13 27.56 25.57
CA ALA A 91 -6.43 27.14 26.79
C ALA A 91 -5.01 27.74 26.88
N LEU A 92 -4.30 27.80 25.74
CA LEU A 92 -3.00 28.46 25.61
C LEU A 92 -3.11 29.97 25.86
N THR A 93 -4.17 30.61 25.37
CA THR A 93 -4.41 32.03 25.56
C THR A 93 -4.76 32.35 27.01
N ASN A 94 -5.59 31.53 27.64
CA ASN A 94 -6.02 31.72 29.03
C ASN A 94 -4.89 31.48 30.03
N ARG A 95 -3.89 30.63 29.70
CA ARG A 95 -2.71 30.42 30.54
C ARG A 95 -1.59 31.44 30.31
N MET A 96 -1.68 32.31 29.30
CA MET A 96 -0.67 33.34 29.05
C MET A 96 -0.84 34.52 30.02
N PRO A 97 0.23 35.01 30.67
CA PRO A 97 0.17 36.23 31.47
C PRO A 97 -0.17 37.44 30.58
N GLU A 98 -0.93 38.40 31.10
CA GLU A 98 -1.48 39.59 30.37
C GLU A 98 -0.45 40.36 29.52
N GLN A 99 0.84 40.28 29.87
CA GLN A 99 1.95 40.90 29.14
C GLN A 99 2.26 40.18 27.79
N GLY A 100 2.03 38.87 27.70
CA GLY A 100 2.28 38.07 26.48
C GLY A 100 1.14 38.14 25.46
N LYS A 101 -0.11 38.34 25.93
CA LYS A 101 -1.30 38.44 25.06
C LYS A 101 -1.23 39.62 24.09
N LYS A 102 -0.67 40.76 24.51
CA LYS A 102 -0.56 41.96 23.66
C LYS A 102 0.48 41.83 22.53
N SER A 103 1.57 41.10 22.79
CA SER A 103 2.66 40.89 21.82
C SER A 103 2.28 39.91 20.70
N PHE A 104 1.51 38.87 21.02
CA PHE A 104 1.07 37.85 20.05
C PHE A 104 0.15 38.41 18.96
N TRP A 105 -0.78 39.30 19.31
CA TRP A 105 -1.71 39.92 18.35
C TRP A 105 -1.10 41.07 17.55
N GLN A 106 0.03 41.65 18.01
CA GLN A 106 0.77 42.68 17.26
C GLN A 106 1.62 42.13 16.11
N LEU A 107 1.99 40.83 16.16
CA LEU A 107 2.75 40.16 15.10
C LEU A 107 1.86 39.48 14.05
N ALA A 108 0.56 39.34 14.33
CA ALA A 108 -0.42 38.70 13.43
C ALA A 108 -1.22 39.71 12.57
N SER A 109 -0.88 41.00 12.61
CA SER A 109 -1.42 42.06 11.73
C SER A 109 -0.48 42.39 10.58
#